data_AF-A0A8T3XR82-F1
#
_entry.id   AF-A0A8T3XR82-F1
#
_cell.length_a   1.000
_cell.length_b   1.000
_cell.length_c   1.000
_cell.angle_alpha   90.00
_cell.angle_beta   90.00
_cell.angle_gamma   90.00
#
_symmetry.space_group_name_H-M   'P 1'
#
loop_
_entity.id
_entity.type
_entity.pdbx_description
1 polymer ?
#
loop_
_entity_poly.entity_id
_entity_poly.type
_entity_poly.pdbx_seq_one_letter_code
_entity_poly.pdbx_strand_id
1 'polypeptide(L)'
;MLATKVINAGVLNLTKSKLEDLDHEYNGFQWWMQFNIDKDILSQHKRAKGWYYDTKKIKYKDYPLVIPKQQVWFRTRKTKLTRYWIKISVRKRKGIGIWLPIKPHKELLDIKNLKDSLLIKNKKGNYEL
;
A
#
# COMPACT_ATOMS: atom_id res chain seq x y z
N MET A 1 0.43 -21.29 -9.80
CA MET A 1 0.01 -20.47 -8.63
C MET A 1 -1.48 -20.69 -8.43
N LEU A 2 -1.89 -21.24 -7.29
CA LEU A 2 -3.31 -21.36 -6.93
C LEU A 2 -3.89 -19.94 -6.87
N ALA A 3 -4.95 -19.68 -7.64
CA ALA A 3 -5.63 -18.39 -7.68
C ALA A 3 -6.13 -18.05 -6.27
N THR A 4 -5.36 -17.23 -5.57
CA THR A 4 -5.74 -16.73 -4.25
C THR A 4 -6.70 -15.60 -4.50
N LYS A 5 -7.89 -15.67 -3.90
CA LYS A 5 -8.94 -14.67 -4.06
C LYS A 5 -8.39 -13.28 -3.70
N VAL A 6 -8.20 -12.42 -4.69
CA VAL A 6 -7.71 -11.04 -4.50
C VAL A 6 -8.89 -10.17 -4.09
N ILE A 7 -8.71 -9.37 -3.04
CA ILE A 7 -9.73 -8.44 -2.57
C ILE A 7 -9.28 -7.01 -2.88
N ASN A 8 -9.79 -6.44 -3.96
CA ASN A 8 -9.54 -5.04 -4.30
C ASN A 8 -10.33 -4.11 -3.37
N ALA A 9 -9.70 -3.03 -2.91
CA ALA A 9 -10.28 -2.01 -2.06
C ALA A 9 -9.84 -0.60 -2.47
N GLY A 10 -10.80 0.29 -2.69
CA GLY A 10 -10.49 1.70 -2.92
C GLY A 10 -10.21 2.42 -1.61
N VAL A 11 -9.18 3.27 -1.57
CA VAL A 11 -8.96 4.18 -0.45
C VAL A 11 -9.91 5.37 -0.58
N LEU A 12 -10.65 5.67 0.49
CA LEU A 12 -11.64 6.76 0.52
C LEU A 12 -11.07 8.01 1.20
N ASN A 13 -11.56 9.19 0.79
CA ASN A 13 -11.43 10.47 1.51
C ASN A 13 -10.09 10.68 2.25
N LEU A 14 -8.99 10.65 1.50
CA LEU A 14 -7.67 11.00 2.00
C LEU A 14 -7.62 12.51 2.31
N THR A 15 -7.15 12.88 3.50
CA THR A 15 -6.77 14.27 3.78
C THR A 15 -5.47 14.61 3.05
N LYS A 16 -5.27 15.89 2.69
CA LYS A 16 -4.08 16.35 1.96
C LYS A 16 -2.77 15.84 2.57
N SER A 17 -2.60 15.98 3.89
CA SER A 17 -1.38 15.50 4.57
C SER A 17 -1.19 13.99 4.48
N LYS A 18 -2.27 13.19 4.54
CA LYS A 18 -2.16 11.73 4.40
C LYS A 18 -1.83 11.34 2.96
N LEU A 19 -2.37 12.08 1.98
CA LEU A 19 -2.07 11.89 0.58
C LEU A 19 -0.60 12.20 0.28
N GLU A 20 -0.07 13.31 0.79
CA GLU A 20 1.35 13.68 0.65
C GLU A 20 2.29 12.67 1.31
N ASP A 21 1.92 12.13 2.47
CA ASP A 21 2.69 11.10 3.14
C ASP A 21 2.71 9.79 2.34
N LEU A 22 1.58 9.41 1.72
CA LEU A 22 1.45 8.21 0.91
C LEU A 22 2.13 8.37 -0.47
N ASP A 23 2.00 9.55 -1.09
CA ASP A 23 2.67 9.93 -2.34
C ASP A 23 4.19 9.89 -2.16
N HIS A 24 4.71 10.32 -1.01
CA HIS A 24 6.15 10.23 -0.72
C HIS A 24 6.66 8.78 -0.77
N GLU A 25 5.97 7.85 -0.11
CA GLU A 25 6.35 6.43 -0.15
C GLU A 25 6.15 5.83 -1.54
N TYR A 26 5.02 6.11 -2.20
CA TYR A 26 4.73 5.56 -3.51
C TYR A 26 5.73 6.04 -4.56
N ASN A 27 5.95 7.35 -4.65
CA ASN A 27 6.90 7.93 -5.60
C ASN A 27 8.31 7.48 -5.27
N GLY A 28 8.72 7.51 -4.00
CA GLY A 28 10.04 7.05 -3.59
C GLY A 28 10.27 5.57 -3.92
N PHE A 29 9.23 4.73 -3.86
CA PHE A 29 9.30 3.35 -4.31
C PHE A 29 9.44 3.23 -5.82
N GLN A 30 8.78 4.08 -6.63
CA GLN A 30 9.02 4.12 -8.08
C GLN A 30 10.47 4.46 -8.39
N TRP A 31 11.03 5.49 -7.73
CA TRP A 31 12.43 5.89 -7.89
C TRP A 31 13.39 4.76 -7.51
N TRP A 32 13.10 4.07 -6.40
CA TRP A 32 13.88 2.92 -5.96
C TRP A 32 13.79 1.75 -6.95
N MET A 33 12.62 1.49 -7.54
CA MET A 33 12.44 0.45 -8.54
C MET A 33 13.22 0.78 -9.81
N GLN A 34 12.95 1.93 -10.42
CA GLN A 34 13.45 2.29 -11.75
C GLN A 34 14.92 2.72 -11.77
N PHE A 35 15.35 3.51 -10.78
CA PHE A 35 16.67 4.15 -10.78
C PHE A 35 17.58 3.66 -9.65
N ASN A 36 17.06 2.82 -8.75
CA ASN A 36 17.79 2.38 -7.55
C ASN A 36 18.24 3.56 -6.66
N ILE A 37 17.53 4.70 -6.75
CA ILE A 37 17.80 5.90 -5.96
C ILE A 37 16.95 5.85 -4.69
N ASP A 38 17.60 5.99 -3.54
CA ASP A 38 16.93 6.04 -2.26
C ASP A 38 16.40 7.46 -1.98
N LYS A 39 15.08 7.58 -1.82
CA LYS A 39 14.38 8.82 -1.46
C LYS A 39 13.86 8.81 -0.02
N ASP A 40 14.61 8.19 0.89
CA ASP A 40 14.24 8.00 2.30
C ASP A 40 12.89 7.28 2.46
N ILE A 41 12.64 6.26 1.64
CA ILE A 41 11.47 5.38 1.85
C ILE A 41 11.72 4.40 2.99
N LEU A 42 10.65 3.83 3.52
CA LEU A 42 10.75 2.84 4.57
C LEU A 42 11.56 1.62 4.11
N SER A 43 12.55 1.20 4.91
CA SER A 43 13.48 0.11 4.54
C SER A 43 12.77 -1.22 4.22
N GLN A 44 11.60 -1.45 4.80
CA GLN A 44 10.82 -2.66 4.51
C GLN A 44 10.20 -2.65 3.11
N HIS A 45 9.78 -1.50 2.59
CA HIS A 45 9.35 -1.39 1.18
C HIS A 45 10.51 -1.66 0.23
N LYS A 46 11.73 -1.22 0.57
CA LYS A 46 12.94 -1.56 -0.21
C LYS A 46 13.19 -3.06 -0.24
N ARG A 47 13.03 -3.75 0.89
CA ARG A 47 13.19 -5.21 0.97
C ARG A 47 12.15 -5.94 0.12
N ALA A 48 10.92 -5.42 0.08
CA ALA A 48 9.85 -6.02 -0.72
C ALA A 48 10.18 -6.05 -2.23
N LYS A 49 10.99 -5.11 -2.74
CA LYS A 49 11.52 -5.16 -4.13
C LYS A 49 12.16 -6.52 -4.45
N GLY A 50 13.02 -7.02 -3.56
CA GLY A 50 13.73 -8.28 -3.79
C GLY A 50 12.87 -9.54 -3.64
N TRP A 51 11.74 -9.45 -2.92
CA TRP A 51 10.82 -10.57 -2.76
C TRP A 51 9.81 -10.69 -3.90
N TYR A 52 9.34 -9.57 -4.42
CA TYR A 52 8.23 -9.52 -5.37
C TYR A 52 8.65 -9.32 -6.82
N TYR A 53 9.81 -8.72 -7.07
CA TYR A 53 10.23 -8.35 -8.42
C TYR A 53 11.59 -8.95 -8.76
N ASP A 54 11.69 -9.49 -9.97
CA ASP A 54 12.97 -9.85 -10.57
C ASP A 54 13.72 -8.57 -10.93
N THR A 55 14.76 -8.24 -10.16
CA THR A 55 15.55 -7.01 -10.31
C THR A 55 16.24 -6.91 -11.67
N LYS A 56 16.45 -8.04 -12.37
CA LYS A 56 17.05 -8.07 -13.71
C LYS A 56 16.07 -7.71 -14.82
N LYS A 57 14.75 -7.70 -14.54
CA LYS A 57 13.67 -7.45 -15.50
C LYS A 57 12.85 -6.20 -15.18
N ILE A 58 13.41 -5.29 -14.38
CA ILE A 58 12.76 -4.02 -14.10
C ILE A 58 12.72 -3.19 -15.39
N LYS A 59 11.53 -2.67 -15.72
CA LYS A 59 11.26 -1.84 -16.89
C LYS A 59 10.82 -0.46 -16.43
N TYR A 60 10.84 0.51 -17.33
CA TYR A 60 10.31 1.85 -17.08
C TYR A 60 8.77 1.82 -17.09
N LYS A 61 8.18 1.51 -15.94
CA LYS A 61 6.73 1.48 -15.71
C LYS A 61 6.43 1.75 -14.25
N ASP A 62 5.17 2.08 -13.95
CA ASP A 62 4.71 2.18 -12.57
C ASP A 62 4.53 0.79 -11.96
N TYR A 63 5.09 0.62 -10.76
CA TYR A 63 5.02 -0.60 -9.98
C TYR A 63 4.07 -0.43 -8.79
N PRO A 64 3.24 -1.43 -8.48
CA PRO A 64 2.52 -1.45 -7.20
C PRO A 64 3.49 -1.37 -6.03
N LEU A 65 3.21 -0.48 -5.08
CA LEU A 65 3.93 -0.43 -3.81
C LEU A 65 3.53 -1.66 -3.00
N VAL A 66 4.49 -2.53 -2.75
CA VAL A 66 4.27 -3.76 -1.98
C VAL A 66 4.34 -3.42 -0.50
N ILE A 67 3.26 -3.74 0.22
CA ILE A 67 3.14 -3.53 1.65
C ILE A 67 3.04 -4.91 2.31
N PRO A 68 4.14 -5.38 2.95
CA PRO A 68 4.15 -6.69 3.60
C PRO A 68 3.11 -6.77 4.71
N LYS A 69 2.52 -7.95 4.93
CA LYS A 69 1.53 -8.22 5.99
C LYS A 69 1.95 -7.67 7.36
N GLN A 70 3.25 -7.76 7.69
CA GLN A 70 3.81 -7.30 8.96
C GLN A 70 3.73 -5.77 9.16
N GLN A 71 3.57 -5.01 8.07
CA GLN A 71 3.47 -3.55 8.09
C GLN A 71 2.05 -3.02 7.92
N VAL A 72 1.11 -3.94 7.72
CA VAL A 72 -0.30 -3.63 7.55
C VAL A 72 -1.05 -4.02 8.82
N TRP A 73 -1.83 -3.10 9.36
CA TRP A 73 -2.86 -3.47 10.33
C TRP A 73 -4.23 -3.19 9.76
N PHE A 74 -5.12 -4.15 9.91
CA PHE A 74 -6.51 -3.98 9.54
C PHE A 74 -7.36 -3.81 10.79
N ARG A 75 -8.35 -2.92 10.73
CA ARG A 75 -9.30 -2.69 11.81
C ARG A 75 -10.70 -2.55 11.24
N THR A 76 -11.66 -3.21 11.89
CA THR A 76 -13.08 -2.98 11.67
C THR A 76 -13.58 -1.95 12.67
N ARG A 77 -14.04 -0.80 12.17
CA ARG A 77 -14.71 0.22 12.98
C ARG A 77 -15.82 0.82 12.12
N LYS A 78 -17.07 0.58 12.52
CA LYS A 78 -18.24 1.14 11.85
C LYS A 78 -18.26 2.65 12.08
N THR A 79 -17.93 3.41 11.05
CA THR A 79 -18.02 4.87 11.01
C THR A 79 -18.94 5.29 9.87
N LYS A 80 -19.34 6.56 9.82
CA LYS A 80 -20.16 7.10 8.71
C LYS A 80 -19.50 6.95 7.33
N LEU A 81 -18.16 6.89 7.29
CA LEU A 81 -17.38 6.80 6.05
C LEU A 81 -17.18 5.36 5.58
N THR A 82 -16.70 4.49 6.46
CA THR A 82 -16.46 3.07 6.13
C THR A 82 -16.48 2.19 7.39
N ARG A 83 -16.64 0.89 7.17
CA ARG A 83 -16.50 -0.16 8.18
C ARG A 83 -15.05 -0.65 8.32
N TYR A 84 -14.24 -0.51 7.28
CA TYR A 84 -12.90 -1.12 7.19
C TYR A 84 -11.80 -0.06 7.12
N TRP A 85 -10.76 -0.25 7.91
CA TRP A 85 -9.62 0.65 8.01
C TRP A 85 -8.33 -0.15 7.86
N ILE A 86 -7.38 0.40 7.12
CA ILE A 86 -6.04 -0.14 6.97
C ILE A 86 -5.03 0.86 7.53
N LYS A 87 -4.05 0.38 8.28
CA LYS A 87 -2.90 1.15 8.74
C LYS A 87 -1.70 0.75 7.90
N ILE A 88 -1.11 1.74 7.23
CA ILE A 88 0.12 1.56 6.46
C ILE A 88 1.24 2.30 7.17
N SER A 89 2.35 1.61 7.44
CA SER A 89 3.56 2.25 7.94
C SER A 89 4.20 3.10 6.85
N VAL A 90 4.50 4.36 7.17
CA VAL A 90 5.22 5.28 6.28
C VAL A 90 6.41 5.88 7.05
N ARG A 91 7.46 6.29 6.34
CA ARG A 91 8.66 6.88 6.91
C ARG A 91 8.37 8.19 7.65
N LYS A 92 7.60 9.09 7.03
CA LYS A 92 7.24 10.40 7.59
C LYS A 92 6.50 10.31 8.94
N ARG A 93 5.86 9.16 9.22
CA ARG A 93 5.20 8.85 10.50
C ARG A 93 5.71 7.53 11.07
N LYS A 94 7.03 7.40 11.20
CA LYS A 94 7.69 6.19 11.73
C LYS A 94 7.07 5.80 13.08
N GLY A 95 6.62 4.56 13.21
CA GLY A 95 5.97 4.01 14.42
C GLY A 95 4.44 4.20 14.47
N ILE A 96 3.92 5.36 14.08
CA ILE A 96 2.49 5.66 14.17
C ILE A 96 1.71 5.14 12.96
N GLY A 97 2.31 5.22 11.75
CA GLY A 97 1.66 4.87 10.49
C GLY A 97 0.45 5.76 10.15
N ILE A 98 -0.19 5.48 9.02
CA ILE A 98 -1.38 6.20 8.56
C ILE A 98 -2.57 5.27 8.55
N TRP A 99 -3.64 5.66 9.26
CA TRP A 99 -4.95 5.02 9.12
C TRP A 99 -5.69 5.58 7.91
N LEU A 100 -5.97 4.69 6.97
CA LEU A 100 -6.69 4.94 5.74
C LEU A 100 -8.04 4.20 5.76
N PRO A 101 -9.15 4.89 5.46
CA PRO A 101 -10.43 4.23 5.30
C PRO A 101 -10.45 3.54 3.93
N ILE A 102 -10.83 2.27 3.91
CA ILE A 102 -10.91 1.47 2.68
C ILE A 102 -12.32 0.99 2.44
N LYS A 103 -12.70 0.87 1.17
CA LYS A 103 -13.94 0.25 0.73
C LYS A 103 -13.61 -0.96 -0.14
N PRO A 104 -13.58 -2.16 0.43
CA PRO A 104 -13.37 -3.38 -0.33
C PRO A 104 -14.60 -3.66 -1.20
N HIS A 105 -14.39 -4.25 -2.36
CA HIS A 105 -15.48 -4.67 -3.25
C HIS A 105 -16.31 -5.83 -2.67
N LYS A 106 -15.73 -6.58 -1.72
CA LYS A 106 -16.35 -7.70 -1.01
C LYS A 106 -16.09 -7.57 0.49
N GLU A 107 -16.99 -8.10 1.31
CA GLU A 107 -16.80 -8.08 2.76
C GLU A 107 -15.53 -8.83 3.17
N LEU A 108 -14.71 -8.18 4.00
CA LEU A 108 -13.51 -8.75 4.61
C LEU A 108 -13.94 -9.61 5.80
N LEU A 109 -14.43 -10.83 5.51
CA LEU A 109 -14.81 -11.82 6.52
C LEU A 109 -13.59 -12.30 7.33
N ASP A 110 -12.40 -12.29 6.73
CA ASP A 110 -11.25 -13.04 7.25
C ASP A 110 -9.96 -12.22 7.25
N ILE A 111 -9.97 -11.13 8.03
CA ILE A 111 -8.88 -10.15 8.11
C ILE A 111 -7.55 -10.79 8.53
N LYS A 112 -7.58 -11.83 9.38
CA LYS A 112 -6.38 -12.53 9.85
C LYS A 112 -5.65 -13.28 8.74
N ASN A 113 -6.39 -13.71 7.72
CA ASN A 113 -5.88 -14.46 6.57
C ASN A 113 -5.40 -13.55 5.42
N LEU A 114 -5.60 -12.24 5.52
CA LEU A 114 -5.01 -11.30 4.58
C LEU A 114 -3.48 -11.38 4.64
N LYS A 115 -2.88 -11.42 3.44
CA LYS A 115 -1.43 -11.44 3.24
C LYS A 115 -0.95 -10.03 2.87
N ASP A 116 0.11 -9.96 2.06
CA ASP A 116 0.66 -8.71 1.57
C ASP A 116 -0.37 -7.95 0.74
N SER A 117 -0.31 -6.63 0.81
CA SER A 117 -1.18 -5.72 0.07
C SER A 117 -0.41 -4.99 -1.01
N LEU A 118 -1.06 -4.70 -2.13
CA LEU A 118 -0.44 -4.02 -3.27
C LEU A 118 -1.12 -2.68 -3.47
N LEU A 119 -0.42 -1.59 -3.15
CA LEU A 119 -0.96 -0.25 -3.33
C LEU A 119 -0.69 0.23 -4.76
N ILE A 120 -1.75 0.58 -5.48
CA ILE A 120 -1.74 1.02 -6.87
C ILE A 120 -2.33 2.43 -6.94
N LYS A 121 -1.73 3.29 -7.77
CA LYS A 121 -2.28 4.61 -8.08
C LYS A 121 -2.97 4.55 -9.44
N ASN A 122 -4.27 4.84 -9.46
CA ASN A 122 -5.04 4.89 -10.69
C ASN A 122 -4.79 6.17 -11.49
N LYS A 123 -5.12 6.16 -12.79
CA LYS A 123 -4.96 7.32 -13.69
C LYS A 123 -5.66 8.60 -13.19
N LYS A 124 -6.68 8.46 -12.33
CA LYS A 124 -7.40 9.57 -11.68
C LYS A 124 -6.69 10.14 -10.44
N GLY A 125 -5.51 9.61 -10.08
CA GLY A 125 -4.75 10.00 -8.88
C GLY A 125 -5.21 9.35 -7.58
N ASN A 126 -6.21 8.47 -7.63
CA ASN A 126 -6.73 7.76 -6.45
C ASN A 126 -5.94 6.49 -6.15
N TYR A 127 -5.89 6.12 -4.88
CA TYR A 127 -5.20 4.93 -4.40
C TYR A 127 -6.14 3.74 -4.22
N GLU A 128 -5.69 2.57 -4.67
CA GLU A 128 -6.39 1.29 -4.56
C GLU A 128 -5.44 0.21 -4.01
N LEU A 129 -6.00 -0.75 -3.29
CA LEU A 129 -5.32 -1.84 -2.59
C LEU A 129 -5.86 -3.20 -3.01
#